data_AF-A0A8R1DGG7-F1
#
_entry.id   AF-A0A8R1DGG7-F1
#
_cell.length_a   1.000
_cell.length_b   1.000
_cell.length_c   1.000
_cell.angle_alpha   90.00
_cell.angle_beta   90.00
_cell.angle_gamma   90.00
#
_symmetry.space_group_name_H-M   'P 1'
#
loop_
_entity.id
_entity.type
_entity.pdbx_description
1 polymer ?
#
loop_
_entity_poly.entity_id
_entity_poly.type
_entity_poly.pdbx_seq_one_letter_code
_entity_poly.pdbx_strand_id
1 'polypeptide(L)'
;MLLKQEHPTVICYSYAPPGCVISEFGQDEMEKHVMSVVSGDDIVSRISFQSLHRLRERIFHELQACQHAKYKILIRGIYQLFFKYPWQDDGLSGVRIDSSATLESALLAQEISYGGVQSLESSGSEPGGSILTRSSSQSHKLQLYVPGRIVYLSTAEGNLVKETWIDPK
;
A
#
# COMPACT_ATOMS: atom_id res chain seq x y z
N MET A 1 10.33 -15.58 10.38
CA MET A 1 11.75 -15.51 10.79
C MET A 1 12.56 -16.67 10.21
N LEU A 2 12.60 -16.79 8.88
CA LEU A 2 13.18 -17.98 8.22
C LEU A 2 14.69 -18.10 8.51
N LEU A 3 15.43 -16.99 8.42
CA LEU A 3 16.86 -16.94 8.71
C LEU A 3 17.22 -17.13 10.19
N LYS A 4 16.26 -16.97 11.11
CA LYS A 4 16.54 -17.02 12.56
C LYS A 4 16.75 -18.44 13.08
N GLN A 5 16.14 -19.42 12.42
CA GLN A 5 16.32 -20.84 12.75
C GLN A 5 17.76 -21.29 12.53
N GLU A 6 18.41 -20.77 11.49
CA GLU A 6 19.81 -21.08 11.16
C GLU A 6 20.78 -20.09 11.83
N HIS A 7 20.37 -18.84 12.03
CA HIS A 7 21.23 -17.78 12.56
C HIS A 7 20.55 -17.04 13.74
N PRO A 8 20.64 -17.58 14.97
CA PRO A 8 19.93 -17.04 16.13
C PRO A 8 20.46 -15.68 16.60
N THR A 9 21.61 -15.21 16.12
CA THR A 9 22.18 -13.89 16.46
C THR A 9 21.75 -12.77 15.52
N VAL A 10 21.05 -13.08 14.41
CA VAL A 10 20.65 -12.08 13.41
C VAL A 10 19.63 -11.10 13.97
N ILE A 11 19.86 -9.82 13.69
CA ILE A 11 18.97 -8.70 13.99
C ILE A 11 18.62 -8.02 12.66
N CYS A 12 17.35 -7.66 12.49
CA CYS A 12 16.89 -6.93 11.31
C CYS A 12 16.63 -5.47 11.65
N TYR A 13 17.14 -4.57 10.82
CA TYR A 13 16.79 -3.16 10.85
C TYR A 13 15.92 -2.85 9.64
N SER A 14 14.69 -2.42 9.90
CA SER A 14 13.73 -2.07 8.85
C SER A 14 13.61 -0.55 8.79
N TYR A 15 14.05 0.05 7.69
CA TYR A 15 13.92 1.50 7.48
C TYR A 15 12.66 1.80 6.70
N ALA A 16 11.93 2.85 7.10
CA ALA A 16 10.68 3.24 6.48
C ALA A 16 9.64 2.10 6.32
N PRO A 17 9.47 1.17 7.30
CA PRO A 17 8.53 0.07 7.12
C PRO A 17 7.09 0.60 7.08
N PRO A 18 6.23 0.08 6.20
CA PRO A 18 4.81 0.41 6.25
C PRO A 18 4.17 -0.15 7.53
N GLY A 19 3.19 0.57 8.08
CA GLY A 19 2.51 0.19 9.33
C GLY A 19 1.57 -1.01 9.23
N CYS A 20 1.53 -1.69 8.09
CA CYS A 20 0.56 -2.73 7.78
C CYS A 20 1.19 -4.05 7.31
N VAL A 21 2.31 -4.45 7.92
CA VAL A 21 3.08 -5.62 7.47
C VAL A 21 2.77 -6.86 8.29
N ILE A 22 2.58 -6.71 9.60
CA ILE A 22 2.55 -7.83 10.54
C ILE A 22 1.17 -7.94 11.19
N SER A 23 0.62 -9.16 11.27
CA SER A 23 -0.58 -9.43 12.05
C SER A 23 -0.25 -9.51 13.54
N GLU A 24 -1.26 -9.40 14.39
CA GLU A 24 -1.14 -9.51 15.85
C GLU A 24 -0.31 -10.75 16.28
N PHE A 25 -0.55 -11.91 15.67
CA PHE A 25 0.17 -13.15 15.99
C PHE A 25 1.67 -13.12 15.69
N GLY A 26 2.12 -12.27 14.77
CA GLY A 26 3.52 -12.15 14.40
C GLY A 26 4.27 -11.06 15.17
N GLN A 27 3.55 -10.21 15.92
CA GLN A 27 4.10 -9.01 16.52
C GLN A 27 5.09 -9.34 17.64
N ASP A 28 4.70 -10.21 18.57
CA ASP A 28 5.53 -10.58 19.73
C ASP A 28 6.87 -11.22 19.32
N GLU A 29 6.90 -11.98 18.23
CA GLU A 29 8.14 -12.56 17.68
C GLU A 29 8.99 -11.52 16.94
N MET A 30 8.35 -10.54 16.30
CA MET A 30 9.05 -9.49 15.56
C MET A 30 9.74 -8.50 16.50
N GLU A 31 9.11 -8.16 17.63
CA GLU A 31 9.64 -7.24 18.65
C GLU A 31 10.94 -7.71 19.31
N LYS A 32 11.21 -9.03 19.30
CA LYS A 32 12.43 -9.60 19.88
C LYS A 32 13.66 -9.40 19.00
N HIS A 33 13.48 -9.15 17.71
CA HIS A 33 14.53 -9.37 16.73
C HIS A 33 14.60 -8.32 15.62
N VAL A 34 13.57 -7.49 15.48
CA VAL A 34 13.47 -6.48 14.44
C VAL A 34 13.30 -5.11 15.10
N MET A 35 14.05 -4.15 14.56
CA MET A 35 13.95 -2.74 14.92
C MET A 35 13.55 -1.96 13.67
N SER A 36 12.42 -1.28 13.76
CA SER A 36 11.88 -0.39 12.74
C SER A 36 12.36 1.03 13.00
N VAL A 37 12.94 1.65 11.99
CA VAL A 37 13.46 3.02 12.03
C VAL A 37 12.59 3.89 11.12
N VAL A 38 11.92 4.87 11.72
CA VAL A 38 11.07 5.84 11.03
C VAL A 38 11.65 7.22 11.24
N SER A 39 11.74 8.05 10.20
CA SER A 39 12.34 9.38 10.28
C SER A 39 11.40 10.44 9.73
N GLY A 40 11.11 11.47 10.53
CA GLY A 40 10.34 12.64 10.10
C GLY A 40 8.98 12.33 9.46
N ASP A 41 8.70 12.98 8.33
CA ASP A 41 7.43 12.90 7.60
C ASP A 41 7.41 11.80 6.53
N ASP A 42 7.90 10.62 6.88
CA ASP A 42 7.92 9.47 5.98
C ASP A 42 6.49 8.99 5.66
N ILE A 43 6.12 9.09 4.38
CA ILE A 43 4.81 8.66 3.87
C ILE A 43 4.65 7.14 3.91
N VAL A 44 5.73 6.38 3.74
CA VAL A 44 5.67 4.92 3.67
C VAL A 44 5.27 4.37 5.01
N SER A 45 5.87 4.85 6.10
CA SER A 45 5.50 4.42 7.44
C SER A 45 4.10 4.83 7.87
N ARG A 46 3.51 5.86 7.24
CA ARG A 46 2.15 6.34 7.52
C ARG A 46 1.08 5.76 6.60
N ILE A 47 1.45 4.95 5.60
CA ILE A 47 0.48 4.39 4.66
C ILE A 47 -0.42 3.35 5.35
N SER A 48 -1.74 3.53 5.20
CA SER A 48 -2.69 2.52 5.66
C SER A 48 -2.67 1.29 4.76
N PHE A 49 -3.06 0.14 5.31
CA PHE A 49 -3.22 -1.09 4.52
C PHE A 49 -4.14 -0.90 3.31
N GLN A 50 -5.25 -0.17 3.50
CA GLN A 50 -6.21 0.13 2.42
C GLN A 50 -5.55 0.91 1.30
N SER A 51 -4.81 1.96 1.66
CA SER A 51 -4.11 2.83 0.72
C SER A 51 -3.04 2.07 -0.06
N LEU A 52 -2.25 1.23 0.63
CA LEU A 52 -1.22 0.41 0.00
C LEU A 52 -1.81 -0.63 -0.95
N HIS A 53 -2.91 -1.29 -0.54
CA HIS A 53 -3.58 -2.29 -1.36
C HIS A 53 -4.18 -1.67 -2.62
N ARG A 54 -4.90 -0.55 -2.49
CA ARG A 54 -5.44 0.22 -3.62
C ARG A 54 -4.32 0.67 -4.56
N LEU A 55 -3.19 1.14 -4.02
CA LEU A 55 -2.03 1.52 -4.82
C LEU A 55 -1.49 0.33 -5.62
N ARG A 56 -1.32 -0.83 -4.98
CA ARG A 56 -0.87 -2.07 -5.64
C ARG A 56 -1.80 -2.44 -6.81
N GLU A 57 -3.10 -2.44 -6.59
CA GLU A 57 -4.07 -2.83 -7.62
C GLU A 57 -4.09 -1.85 -8.79
N ARG A 58 -4.04 -0.54 -8.51
CA ARG A 58 -3.96 0.49 -9.56
C ARG A 58 -2.70 0.34 -10.41
N ILE A 59 -1.54 0.13 -9.76
CA ILE A 59 -0.29 -0.10 -10.48
C ILE A 59 -0.40 -1.35 -11.35
N PHE A 60 -0.95 -2.44 -10.81
CA PHE A 60 -1.11 -3.69 -11.54
C PHE A 60 -2.03 -3.54 -12.76
N HIS A 61 -3.18 -2.90 -12.58
CA HIS A 61 -4.12 -2.60 -13.67
C HIS A 61 -3.47 -1.73 -14.74
N GLU A 62 -2.77 -0.67 -14.35
CA GLU A 62 -2.11 0.22 -15.30
C GLU A 62 -0.99 -0.49 -16.07
N LEU A 63 -0.22 -1.35 -15.39
CA LEU A 63 0.81 -2.15 -16.05
C LEU A 63 0.22 -3.12 -17.09
N GLN A 64 -0.96 -3.69 -16.83
CA GLN A 64 -1.65 -4.54 -17.81
C GLN A 64 -2.20 -3.72 -18.99
N ALA A 65 -2.73 -2.53 -18.71
CA ALA A 65 -3.31 -1.67 -19.74
C ALA A 65 -2.23 -0.92 -20.56
N CYS A 66 -1.01 -0.80 -20.06
CA CYS A 66 0.04 0.02 -20.65
C CYS A 66 0.49 -0.50 -22.03
N GLN A 67 0.21 0.30 -23.07
CA GLN A 67 0.66 0.04 -24.45
C GLN A 67 1.97 0.78 -24.80
N HIS A 68 2.58 1.46 -23.83
CA HIS A 68 3.73 2.32 -24.05
C HIS A 68 5.05 1.62 -23.75
N ALA A 69 6.04 1.78 -24.63
CA ALA A 69 7.39 1.31 -24.37
C ALA A 69 8.02 2.06 -23.18
N LYS A 70 8.86 1.36 -22.40
CA LYS A 70 9.47 1.85 -21.15
C LYS A 70 10.15 3.22 -21.31
N TYR A 71 10.87 3.44 -22.41
CA TYR A 71 11.58 4.71 -22.65
C TYR A 71 10.62 5.90 -22.77
N LYS A 72 9.44 5.72 -23.37
CA LYS A 72 8.44 6.78 -23.53
C LYS A 72 7.84 7.17 -22.18
N ILE A 73 7.64 6.20 -21.29
CA ILE A 73 7.17 6.43 -19.92
C ILE A 73 8.24 7.17 -19.10
N LEU A 74 9.49 6.71 -19.15
CA LEU A 74 10.59 7.30 -18.38
C LEU A 74 10.89 8.73 -18.81
N ILE A 75 11.00 8.98 -20.13
CA ILE A 75 11.21 10.34 -20.66
C ILE A 75 10.04 11.23 -20.21
N ARG A 76 8.78 10.79 -20.36
CA ARG A 76 7.61 11.57 -19.90
C ARG A 76 7.70 11.89 -18.40
N GLY A 77 8.03 10.92 -17.55
CA GLY A 77 8.14 11.12 -16.10
C GLY A 77 9.26 12.10 -15.70
N ILE A 78 10.44 11.99 -16.32
CA ILE A 78 11.55 12.94 -16.09
C ILE A 78 11.12 14.34 -16.53
N TYR A 79 10.51 14.47 -17.72
CA TYR A 79 10.05 15.78 -18.20
C TYR A 79 8.97 16.38 -17.28
N GLN A 80 8.05 15.58 -16.73
CA GLN A 80 7.04 16.06 -15.78
C GLN A 80 7.65 16.59 -14.47
N LEU A 81 8.76 16.01 -14.00
CA LEU A 81 9.45 16.47 -12.78
C LEU A 81 10.09 17.86 -12.96
N PHE A 82 10.62 18.14 -14.15
CA PHE A 82 11.37 19.38 -14.43
C PHE A 82 10.55 20.45 -15.16
N PHE A 83 9.47 20.08 -15.84
CA PHE A 83 8.69 20.99 -16.68
C PHE A 83 7.19 20.88 -16.38
N LYS A 84 6.59 21.99 -15.91
CA LYS A 84 5.14 22.17 -15.81
C LYS A 84 4.56 22.55 -17.18
N TYR A 85 4.49 21.60 -18.12
CA TYR A 85 3.80 21.80 -19.40
C TYR A 85 2.58 20.88 -19.51
N PRO A 86 1.50 21.31 -20.18
CA PRO A 86 0.25 20.55 -20.30
C PRO A 86 0.44 19.47 -21.37
N TRP A 87 1.14 18.39 -21.01
CA TRP A 87 1.10 17.18 -21.83
C TRP A 87 -0.25 16.52 -21.62
N GLN A 88 -0.99 16.40 -22.72
CA GLN A 88 -2.37 15.95 -22.84
C GLN A 88 -2.68 14.68 -22.02
N ASP A 89 -3.93 14.61 -21.54
CA ASP A 89 -4.57 13.57 -20.71
C ASP A 89 -4.69 12.17 -21.36
N ASP A 90 -3.70 11.78 -22.16
CA ASP A 90 -3.59 10.39 -22.56
C ASP A 90 -3.00 9.62 -21.37
N GLY A 91 -3.85 8.86 -20.69
CA GLY A 91 -3.46 7.92 -19.64
C GLY A 91 -2.36 6.98 -20.14
N LEU A 92 -1.61 6.36 -19.21
CA LEU A 92 -0.54 5.42 -19.58
C LEU A 92 -1.08 4.20 -20.36
N SER A 93 -2.37 3.91 -20.23
CA SER A 93 -3.16 2.92 -20.99
C SER A 93 -3.52 3.35 -22.42
N GLY A 94 -3.32 4.62 -22.79
CA GLY A 94 -3.74 5.16 -24.09
C GLY A 94 -5.26 5.38 -24.21
N VAL A 95 -6.03 5.14 -23.14
CA VAL A 95 -7.46 5.49 -23.06
C VAL A 95 -7.58 6.93 -22.56
N ARG A 96 -8.32 7.78 -23.29
CA ARG A 96 -8.65 9.13 -22.82
C ARG A 96 -9.56 9.01 -21.61
N ILE A 97 -9.09 9.50 -20.46
CA ILE A 97 -9.89 9.64 -19.25
C ILE A 97 -10.30 11.10 -19.19
N ASP A 98 -11.60 11.40 -19.13
CA ASP A 98 -12.07 12.77 -18.93
C ASP A 98 -11.73 13.21 -17.48
N SER A 99 -10.61 13.91 -17.34
CA SER A 99 -9.75 13.96 -16.14
C SER A 99 -10.24 14.72 -14.90
N SER A 100 -11.43 15.32 -14.85
CA SER A 100 -11.74 16.22 -13.73
C SER A 100 -12.55 15.60 -12.59
N ALA A 101 -13.37 14.58 -12.83
CA ALA A 101 -14.35 14.12 -11.84
C ALA A 101 -13.99 12.76 -11.20
N THR A 102 -13.18 11.93 -11.86
CA THR A 102 -13.02 10.52 -11.50
C THR A 102 -11.88 10.23 -10.53
N LEU A 103 -10.84 11.06 -10.42
CA LEU A 103 -9.71 10.77 -9.52
C LEU A 103 -10.11 10.90 -8.04
N GLU A 104 -10.75 12.01 -7.68
CA GLU A 104 -11.33 12.24 -6.34
C GLU A 104 -12.45 11.23 -6.06
N SER A 105 -13.36 11.01 -7.02
CA SER A 105 -14.44 10.03 -6.86
C SER A 105 -13.93 8.59 -6.77
N ALA A 106 -12.85 8.19 -7.45
CA ALA A 106 -12.27 6.85 -7.33
C ALA A 106 -11.44 6.69 -6.04
N LEU A 107 -10.93 7.78 -5.46
CA LEU A 107 -10.29 7.75 -4.14
C LEU A 107 -11.32 7.53 -3.01
N LEU A 108 -12.53 8.06 -3.18
CA LEU A 108 -13.59 8.01 -2.17
C LEU A 108 -14.61 6.87 -2.37
N ALA A 109 -14.95 6.50 -3.61
CA ALA A 109 -16.11 5.64 -3.90
C ALA A 109 -15.85 4.14 -3.83
N GLN A 110 -14.60 3.68 -3.79
CA GLN A 110 -14.30 2.26 -3.91
C GLN A 110 -14.05 1.62 -2.54
N GLU A 111 -15.11 1.24 -1.83
CA GLU A 111 -15.02 0.28 -0.72
C GLU A 111 -14.56 -1.07 -1.29
N ILE A 112 -13.25 -1.32 -1.24
CA ILE A 112 -12.71 -2.65 -1.55
C ILE A 112 -12.95 -3.50 -0.31
N SER A 113 -14.02 -4.28 -0.36
CA SER A 113 -14.28 -5.32 0.64
C SER A 113 -13.25 -6.44 0.49
N TYR A 114 -12.52 -6.72 1.57
CA TYR A 114 -11.57 -7.82 1.63
C TYR A 114 -12.28 -9.16 1.41
N GLY A 115 -11.97 -9.84 0.30
CA GLY A 115 -12.43 -11.21 0.02
C GLY A 115 -13.37 -11.37 -1.17
N GLY A 116 -13.71 -10.30 -1.89
CA GLY A 116 -14.46 -10.40 -3.15
C GLY A 116 -13.53 -10.66 -4.33
N VAL A 117 -13.33 -11.92 -4.72
CA VAL A 117 -12.84 -12.26 -6.05
C VAL A 117 -13.86 -11.69 -7.05
N GLN A 118 -13.48 -10.69 -7.86
CA GLN A 118 -14.31 -10.27 -8.99
C GLN A 118 -14.26 -11.38 -10.05
N SER A 119 -15.23 -12.28 -9.96
CA SER A 119 -15.60 -13.15 -11.07
C SER A 119 -16.10 -12.26 -12.21
N LEU A 120 -15.43 -12.33 -13.35
CA LEU A 120 -15.87 -11.70 -14.58
C LEU A 120 -17.11 -12.46 -15.09
N GLU A 121 -18.31 -11.97 -14.75
CA GLU A 121 -19.56 -12.59 -15.21
C GLU A 121 -19.94 -12.08 -16.60
N SER A 122 -19.82 -12.98 -17.58
CA SER A 122 -20.45 -12.89 -18.89
C SER A 122 -21.96 -13.12 -18.75
N SER A 123 -22.74 -12.22 -19.35
CA SER A 123 -24.22 -12.19 -19.40
C SER A 123 -24.92 -13.54 -19.57
N GLY A 124 -25.87 -13.83 -18.68
CA GLY A 124 -26.84 -14.92 -18.85
C GLY A 124 -27.88 -14.94 -17.72
N SER A 125 -29.16 -14.89 -18.08
CA SER A 125 -30.33 -14.70 -17.22
C SER A 125 -30.60 -15.87 -16.24
N GLU A 126 -30.92 -15.53 -14.98
CA GLU A 126 -31.46 -16.36 -13.87
C GLU A 126 -32.77 -17.13 -14.23
N PRO A 127 -33.30 -18.11 -13.44
CA PRO A 127 -33.14 -18.25 -11.98
C PRO A 127 -33.06 -19.67 -11.38
N GLY A 128 -32.47 -19.77 -10.18
CA GLY A 128 -32.86 -20.81 -9.22
C GLY A 128 -31.71 -21.69 -8.70
N GLY A 129 -31.07 -21.24 -7.61
CA GLY A 129 -30.16 -22.05 -6.82
C GLY A 129 -29.81 -21.33 -5.54
N SER A 130 -30.26 -21.87 -4.41
CA SER A 130 -29.96 -21.39 -3.07
C SER A 130 -28.45 -21.31 -2.83
N ILE A 131 -27.87 -20.12 -3.01
CA ILE A 131 -26.50 -19.85 -2.54
C ILE A 131 -26.64 -19.09 -1.23
N LEU A 132 -26.14 -19.74 -0.18
CA LEU A 132 -26.07 -19.27 1.19
C LEU A 132 -25.72 -17.78 1.22
N THR A 133 -26.71 -16.97 1.61
CA THR A 133 -26.51 -15.60 2.10
C THR A 133 -25.72 -15.70 3.39
N ARG A 134 -24.40 -15.91 3.25
CA ARG A 134 -23.46 -15.85 4.36
C ARG A 134 -23.49 -14.42 4.86
N SER A 135 -24.10 -14.27 6.02
CA SER A 135 -24.32 -13.04 6.74
C SER A 135 -23.14 -12.08 6.62
N SER A 136 -23.46 -10.83 6.30
CA SER A 136 -22.63 -9.63 6.45
C SER A 136 -22.33 -9.34 7.93
N SER A 137 -21.88 -10.36 8.65
CA SER A 137 -21.53 -10.30 10.07
C SER A 137 -20.02 -10.14 10.17
N GLN A 138 -19.62 -8.91 10.47
CA GLN A 138 -18.28 -8.50 10.91
C GLN A 138 -17.16 -8.65 9.87
N SER A 139 -17.07 -7.68 8.96
CA SER A 139 -15.81 -7.31 8.33
C SER A 139 -14.86 -6.80 9.42
N HIS A 140 -14.20 -7.71 10.14
CA HIS A 140 -13.21 -7.35 11.13
C HIS A 140 -12.14 -6.49 10.42
N LYS A 141 -12.01 -5.24 10.85
CA LYS A 141 -10.95 -4.34 10.38
C LYS A 141 -9.62 -5.05 10.63
N LEU A 142 -8.96 -5.51 9.58
CA LEU A 142 -7.67 -6.20 9.66
C LEU A 142 -6.67 -5.25 10.35
N GLN A 143 -6.38 -5.54 11.61
CA GLN A 143 -5.43 -4.80 12.40
C GLN A 143 -4.03 -5.35 12.09
N LEU A 144 -3.23 -4.50 11.47
CA LEU A 144 -1.87 -4.79 11.08
C LEU A 144 -0.94 -3.78 11.74
N TYR A 145 0.30 -4.20 11.95
CA TYR A 145 1.29 -3.51 12.75
C TYR A 145 2.61 -3.37 11.98
N VAL A 146 3.42 -2.43 12.44
CA VAL A 146 4.82 -2.26 12.04
C VAL A 146 5.64 -3.46 12.56
N PRO A 147 6.64 -3.96 11.82
CA PRO A 147 7.48 -5.04 12.31
C PRO A 147 8.40 -4.61 13.45
N GLY A 148 8.24 -5.22 14.61
CA GLY A 148 9.18 -5.10 15.71
C GLY A 148 9.13 -3.77 16.47
N ARG A 149 10.22 -3.44 17.17
CA ARG A 149 10.28 -2.22 18.01
C ARG A 149 10.51 -0.99 17.16
N ILE A 150 9.82 0.10 17.46
CA ILE A 150 9.84 1.29 16.61
C ILE A 150 10.68 2.38 17.28
N VAL A 151 11.70 2.87 16.56
CA VAL A 151 12.41 4.10 16.90
C VAL A 151 12.05 5.17 15.87
N TYR A 152 11.54 6.29 16.37
CA TYR A 152 11.23 7.48 15.60
C TYR A 152 12.34 8.52 15.76
N LEU A 153 12.89 8.94 14.62
CA LEU A 153 13.94 9.96 14.54
C LEU A 153 13.31 11.27 14.08
N SER A 154 13.49 12.31 14.87
CA SER A 154 13.06 13.67 14.54
C SER A 154 14.24 14.62 14.57
N THR A 155 14.21 15.63 13.70
CA THR A 155 15.19 16.72 13.74
C THR A 155 14.73 17.71 14.80
N ALA A 156 15.53 17.90 15.85
CA ALA A 156 15.37 18.98 16.81
C ALA A 156 16.16 20.24 16.35
N GLU A 157 15.84 21.39 16.92
CA GLU A 157 16.51 22.66 16.60
C GLU A 157 18.04 22.52 16.73
N GLY A 158 18.77 22.88 15.66
CA GLY A 158 20.24 22.85 15.64
C GLY A 158 20.89 21.55 15.12
N ASN A 159 20.25 20.78 14.23
CA ASN A 159 20.75 19.51 13.68
C ASN A 159 20.91 18.37 14.72
N LEU A 160 20.32 18.52 15.91
CA LEU A 160 20.31 17.44 16.88
C LEU A 160 19.23 16.43 16.52
N VAL A 161 19.59 15.15 16.39
CA VAL A 161 18.62 14.07 16.18
C VAL A 161 18.02 13.69 17.53
N LYS A 162 16.70 13.82 17.67
CA LYS A 162 15.94 13.33 18.82
C LYS A 162 15.32 11.99 18.48
N GLU A 163 15.71 10.97 19.23
CA GLU A 163 15.11 9.64 19.17
C GLU A 163 13.90 9.53 20.12
N THR A 164 12.87 8.80 19.71
CA THR A 164 11.70 8.51 20.52
C THR A 164 11.25 7.09 20.23
N TRP A 165 11.14 6.27 21.26
CA TRP A 165 10.63 4.91 21.14
C TRP A 165 9.11 4.93 21.13
N ILE A 166 8.50 4.22 20.18
CA ILE A 166 7.05 4.12 20.03
C ILE A 166 6.64 2.69 20.38
N ASP A 167 5.67 2.57 21.28
CA ASP A 167 5.05 1.29 21.58
C ASP A 167 4.20 0.84 20.39
N PRO A 168 4.36 -0.42 19.92
CA PRO A 168 3.64 -0.92 18.77
C PRO A 168 2.21 -1.39 19.10
N LYS A 169 1.72 -1.21 20.34
CA LYS A 169 0.40 -1.66 20.85
C LYS A 169 -0.52 -0.48 21.16
#